data_AF-A0AAU1YIU2-F1
#
_entry.id   AF-A0AAU1YIU2-F1
#
_cell.length_a   1.000
_cell.length_b   1.000
_cell.length_c   1.000
_cell.angle_alpha   90.00
_cell.angle_beta   90.00
_cell.angle_gamma   90.00
#
_symmetry.space_group_name_H-M   'P 1'
#
loop_
_entity.id
_entity.type
_entity.pdbx_description
1 polymer ?
#
loop_
_entity_poly.entity_id
_entity_poly.type
_entity_poly.pdbx_seq_one_letter_code
_entity_poly.pdbx_strand_id
1 'polypeptide(L)'
;MGSEPVGGSRILSEQNEEAARHRLRAMTVSHRRAQRLANARLGVSVLLAAAGLGTALLPELTVTVTVLGGVWAVAHSVGLTSWESSESRRAALLQESFDVRLFHLEWNGAMAGSPPAPQLISSLSRRFTGDEAELRDYYEIPELPHPYDVLACQQQNLGWGARVRRRYARTVLTALLLWLGTGLAIGLSARMSLLDLLLLWYVPSLGAVMMGVEVCRTQWQVVADRERVMELLEARVAAGGDTAALLLFARQVQDVIFQSRQRHTRVPGWFFRRFKSADRVDFQAAMHDLQTVVARTTPQPN
;
A
#
# COMPACT_ATOMS: atom_id res chain seq x y z
N MET A 1 16.47 -35.90 11.44
CA MET A 1 16.20 -36.20 10.03
C MET A 1 14.72 -36.54 9.91
N GLY A 2 13.88 -35.51 9.80
CA GLY A 2 12.45 -35.68 9.52
C GLY A 2 12.26 -35.53 8.02
N SER A 3 11.68 -36.53 7.39
CA SER A 3 11.24 -36.51 6.00
C SER A 3 10.34 -35.31 5.77
N GLU A 4 10.79 -34.33 4.99
CA GLU A 4 9.89 -33.30 4.47
C GLU A 4 8.81 -33.97 3.63
N PRO A 5 7.53 -33.61 3.81
CA PRO A 5 6.48 -34.12 2.94
C PRO A 5 6.72 -33.56 1.54
N VAL A 6 7.18 -34.44 0.66
CA VAL A 6 7.17 -34.24 -0.79
C VAL A 6 5.71 -34.09 -1.21
N GLY A 7 5.29 -32.88 -1.59
CA GLY A 7 4.03 -32.74 -2.33
C GLY A 7 3.33 -31.39 -2.32
N GLY A 8 3.60 -30.46 -1.39
CA GLY A 8 2.79 -29.24 -1.33
C GLY A 8 3.42 -27.98 -0.75
N SER A 9 2.89 -26.83 -1.17
CA SER A 9 3.31 -25.52 -0.66
C SER A 9 2.90 -25.37 0.81
N ARG A 10 3.84 -25.62 1.71
CA ARG A 10 3.72 -25.41 3.16
C ARG A 10 3.13 -24.05 3.53
N ILE A 11 3.40 -23.01 2.74
CA ILE A 11 2.84 -21.67 2.90
C ILE A 11 1.31 -21.69 2.96
N LEU A 12 0.63 -22.56 2.19
CA LEU A 12 -0.83 -22.67 2.14
C LEU A 12 -1.43 -23.08 3.48
N SER A 13 -0.79 -24.00 4.21
CA SER A 13 -1.23 -24.38 5.55
C SER A 13 -0.78 -23.37 6.61
N GLU A 14 0.49 -22.98 6.58
CA GLU A 14 1.08 -22.19 7.67
C GLU A 14 0.54 -20.76 7.78
N GLN A 15 0.17 -20.14 6.65
CA GLN A 15 -0.40 -18.80 6.67
C GLN A 15 -1.72 -18.74 7.47
N ASN A 16 -2.41 -19.87 7.59
CA ASN A 16 -3.70 -20.02 8.24
C ASN A 16 -3.59 -20.43 9.73
N GLU A 17 -2.40 -20.79 10.18
CA GLU A 17 -2.14 -21.13 11.58
C GLU A 17 -2.39 -19.95 12.53
N GLU A 18 -2.66 -20.26 13.80
CA GLU A 18 -2.94 -19.22 14.80
C GLU A 18 -1.75 -18.27 15.00
N ALA A 19 -0.52 -18.77 14.91
CA ALA A 19 0.68 -17.92 15.02
C ALA A 19 0.79 -16.91 13.87
N ALA A 20 0.41 -17.31 12.65
CA ALA A 20 0.38 -16.45 11.47
C ALA A 20 -0.76 -15.43 11.57
N ARG A 21 -1.98 -15.88 11.86
CA ARG A 21 -3.15 -15.00 12.04
C ARG A 21 -2.97 -14.01 13.18
N HIS A 22 -2.32 -14.40 14.28
CA HIS A 22 -2.00 -13.50 15.39
C HIS A 22 -1.12 -12.30 14.95
N ARG A 23 -0.20 -12.51 14.00
CA ARG A 23 0.60 -11.42 13.41
C ARG A 23 -0.21 -10.59 12.42
N LEU A 24 -1.06 -11.22 11.60
CA LEU A 24 -1.95 -10.52 10.66
C LEU A 24 -2.94 -9.62 11.37
N ARG A 25 -3.49 -10.02 12.52
CA ARG A 25 -4.32 -9.16 13.38
C ARG A 25 -3.57 -7.92 13.82
N ALA A 26 -2.38 -8.09 14.39
CA ALA A 26 -1.54 -7.00 14.87
C ALA A 26 -1.19 -6.01 13.73
N MET A 27 -0.77 -6.55 12.58
CA MET A 27 -0.51 -5.78 11.36
C MET A 27 -1.76 -4.98 10.96
N THR A 28 -2.92 -5.63 10.88
CA THR A 28 -4.17 -5.01 10.42
C THR A 28 -4.61 -3.86 11.33
N VAL A 29 -4.44 -3.99 12.65
CA VAL A 29 -4.73 -2.91 13.60
C VAL A 29 -3.83 -1.70 13.34
N SER A 30 -2.52 -1.90 13.21
CA SER A 30 -1.59 -0.79 12.93
C SER A 30 -1.86 -0.17 11.55
N HIS A 31 -2.18 -0.99 10.56
CA HIS A 31 -2.54 -0.54 9.22
C HIS A 31 -3.80 0.34 9.22
N ARG A 32 -4.86 -0.07 9.92
CA ARG A 32 -6.10 0.71 10.05
C ARG A 32 -5.86 2.03 10.78
N ARG A 33 -4.97 2.09 11.76
CA ARG A 33 -4.59 3.34 12.44
C ARG A 33 -3.93 4.33 11.48
N ALA A 34 -2.93 3.87 10.70
CA ALA A 34 -2.29 4.69 9.67
C ALA A 34 -3.31 5.22 8.64
N GLN A 35 -4.20 4.36 8.15
CA GLN A 35 -5.24 4.76 7.20
C GLN A 35 -6.25 5.75 7.78
N ARG A 36 -6.65 5.61 9.05
CA ARG A 36 -7.56 6.57 9.70
C ARG A 36 -6.94 7.95 9.79
N LEU A 37 -5.67 8.05 10.14
CA LEU A 37 -4.96 9.32 10.21
C LEU A 37 -4.86 9.97 8.81
N ALA A 38 -4.45 9.22 7.80
CA ALA A 38 -4.39 9.69 6.42
C ALA A 38 -5.77 10.17 5.92
N ASN A 39 -6.83 9.40 6.17
CA ASN A 39 -8.19 9.76 5.78
C ASN A 39 -8.72 10.99 6.54
N ALA A 40 -8.39 11.15 7.82
CA ALA A 40 -8.80 12.32 8.60
C ALA A 40 -8.16 13.59 8.04
N ARG A 41 -6.87 13.54 7.68
CA ARG A 41 -6.18 14.67 7.07
C ARG A 41 -6.74 15.02 5.69
N LEU A 42 -7.00 14.01 4.86
CA LEU A 42 -7.69 14.21 3.59
C LEU A 42 -9.07 14.83 3.81
N GLY A 43 -9.81 14.37 4.81
CA GLY A 43 -11.11 14.91 5.20
C GLY A 43 -11.05 16.40 5.53
N VAL A 44 -10.09 16.83 6.37
CA VAL A 44 -9.89 18.26 6.68
C VAL A 44 -9.57 19.06 5.42
N SER A 45 -8.67 18.58 4.57
CA SER A 45 -8.33 19.24 3.31
C SER A 45 -9.54 19.40 2.38
N VAL A 46 -10.37 18.37 2.23
CA VAL A 46 -11.57 18.39 1.40
C VAL A 46 -12.64 19.31 2.00
N LEU A 47 -12.80 19.30 3.34
CA LEU A 47 -13.74 20.19 4.03
C LEU A 47 -13.36 21.66 3.85
N LEU A 48 -12.08 22.01 3.95
CA LEU A 48 -11.62 23.39 3.72
C LEU A 48 -11.79 23.81 2.25
N ALA A 49 -11.52 22.91 1.30
CA ALA A 49 -11.78 23.14 -0.11
C ALA A 49 -13.27 23.37 -0.39
N ALA A 50 -14.16 22.54 0.18
CA ALA A 50 -15.61 22.67 0.05
C ALA A 50 -16.14 23.93 0.77
N ALA A 51 -15.61 24.27 1.93
CA ALA A 51 -15.95 25.50 2.64
C ALA A 51 -15.61 26.74 1.79
N GLY A 52 -14.49 26.71 1.05
CA GLY A 52 -14.12 27.76 0.10
C GLY A 52 -15.16 27.96 -1.01
N LEU A 53 -15.87 26.91 -1.42
CA LEU A 53 -17.01 27.03 -2.34
C LEU A 53 -18.22 27.68 -1.67
N GLY A 54 -18.46 27.33 -0.41
CA GLY A 54 -19.59 27.82 0.38
C GLY A 54 -19.52 29.32 0.71
N THR A 55 -18.33 29.93 0.68
CA THR A 55 -18.17 31.37 0.96
C THR A 55 -18.84 32.24 -0.11
N ALA A 56 -19.11 31.71 -1.31
CA ALA A 56 -19.92 32.40 -2.31
C ALA A 56 -21.36 32.68 -1.82
N LEU A 57 -21.89 31.83 -0.93
CA LEU A 57 -23.21 32.00 -0.30
C LEU A 57 -23.13 32.74 1.03
N LEU A 58 -21.99 32.68 1.71
CA LEU A 58 -21.74 33.31 3.01
C LEU A 58 -20.41 34.09 2.97
N PRO A 59 -20.39 35.29 2.35
CA PRO A 59 -19.15 36.05 2.11
C PRO A 59 -18.37 36.37 3.39
N GLU A 60 -19.06 36.49 4.53
CA GLU A 60 -18.50 36.77 5.85
C GLU A 60 -17.48 35.72 6.31
N LEU A 61 -17.57 34.49 5.80
CA LEU A 61 -16.66 33.39 6.13
C LEU A 61 -15.39 33.36 5.27
N THR A 62 -15.30 34.19 4.22
CA THR A 62 -14.21 34.15 3.23
C THR A 62 -12.84 34.24 3.88
N VAL A 63 -12.60 35.29 4.67
CA VAL A 63 -11.30 35.52 5.32
C VAL A 63 -10.95 34.37 6.24
N THR A 64 -11.91 33.89 7.04
CA THR A 64 -11.72 32.78 7.97
C THR A 64 -11.32 31.49 7.23
N VAL A 65 -12.06 31.11 6.18
CA VAL A 65 -11.81 29.89 5.41
C VAL A 65 -10.48 29.97 4.66
N THR A 66 -10.16 31.10 4.05
CA THR A 66 -8.88 31.31 3.35
C THR A 66 -7.69 31.23 4.32
N VAL A 67 -7.79 31.87 5.49
CA VAL A 67 -6.74 31.80 6.51
C VAL A 67 -6.59 30.38 7.04
N LEU A 68 -7.68 29.69 7.37
CA LEU A 68 -7.64 28.30 7.83
C LEU A 68 -7.05 27.36 6.77
N GLY A 69 -7.41 27.54 5.50
CA GLY A 69 -6.85 26.80 4.38
C GLY A 69 -5.34 27.02 4.22
N GLY A 70 -4.88 28.27 4.29
CA GLY A 70 -3.46 28.62 4.25
C GLY A 70 -2.68 28.03 5.43
N VAL A 71 -3.18 28.20 6.65
CA VAL A 71 -2.58 27.62 7.87
C VAL A 71 -2.53 26.10 7.78
N TRP A 72 -3.58 25.45 7.29
CA TRP A 72 -3.61 24.01 7.09
C TRP A 72 -2.60 23.54 6.05
N ALA A 73 -2.43 24.28 4.95
CA ALA A 73 -1.41 23.97 3.95
C ALA A 73 0.01 24.06 4.54
N VAL A 74 0.28 25.07 5.36
CA VAL A 74 1.55 25.20 6.10
C VAL A 74 1.72 24.08 7.12
N ALA A 75 0.68 23.76 7.91
CA ALA A 75 0.73 22.64 8.85
C ALA A 75 0.98 21.30 8.12
N HIS A 76 0.46 21.16 6.90
CA HIS A 76 0.72 20.00 6.06
C HIS A 76 2.17 19.91 5.62
N SER A 77 2.78 21.01 5.18
CA SER A 77 4.18 21.04 4.77
C SER A 77 5.18 20.89 5.92
N VAL A 78 4.85 21.37 7.13
CA VAL A 78 5.77 21.44 8.28
C VAL A 78 5.82 20.16 9.14
N GLY A 79 4.99 19.14 8.88
CA GLY A 79 5.28 17.79 9.41
C GLY A 79 4.23 17.10 10.28
N LEU A 80 2.94 17.36 10.06
CA LEU A 80 1.85 16.45 10.48
C LEU A 80 2.03 15.00 9.92
N THR A 81 3.00 14.77 9.03
CA THR A 81 3.38 13.47 8.44
C THR A 81 4.18 12.57 9.37
N SER A 82 4.79 13.12 10.44
CA SER A 82 5.66 12.39 11.37
C SER A 82 4.93 11.30 12.20
N TRP A 83 3.67 11.53 12.56
CA TRP A 83 2.90 10.54 13.31
C TRP A 83 2.37 9.42 12.40
N GLU A 84 1.93 9.76 11.19
CA GLU A 84 1.53 8.80 10.15
C GLU A 84 2.70 7.89 9.75
N SER A 85 3.91 8.44 9.69
CA SER A 85 5.11 7.67 9.35
C SER A 85 5.44 6.64 10.43
N SER A 86 5.22 6.94 11.72
CA SER A 86 5.43 5.99 12.83
C SER A 86 4.45 4.80 12.76
N GLU A 87 3.15 5.06 12.58
CA GLU A 87 2.15 3.99 12.44
C GLU A 87 2.36 3.17 11.16
N SER A 88 2.75 3.82 10.06
CA SER A 88 3.06 3.17 8.79
C SER A 88 4.31 2.29 8.91
N ARG A 89 5.35 2.77 9.59
CA ARG A 89 6.57 2.01 9.90
C ARG A 89 6.25 0.80 10.77
N ARG A 90 5.47 0.97 11.84
CA ARG A 90 5.04 -0.16 12.69
C ARG A 90 4.26 -1.19 11.89
N ALA A 91 3.31 -0.76 11.06
CA ALA A 91 2.56 -1.66 10.19
C ALA A 91 3.47 -2.39 9.20
N ALA A 92 4.50 -1.72 8.67
CA ALA A 92 5.48 -2.35 7.76
C ALA A 92 6.34 -3.39 8.49
N LEU A 93 6.80 -3.09 9.71
CA LEU A 93 7.59 -4.03 10.53
C LEU A 93 6.79 -5.27 10.95
N LEU A 94 5.52 -5.09 11.33
CA LEU A 94 4.63 -6.20 11.65
C LEU A 94 4.37 -7.07 10.41
N GLN A 95 4.16 -6.45 9.26
CA GLN A 95 3.97 -7.19 8.00
C GLN A 95 5.23 -7.92 7.57
N GLU A 96 6.40 -7.29 7.69
CA GLU A 96 7.69 -7.94 7.45
C GLU A 96 7.88 -9.15 8.37
N SER A 97 7.55 -9.00 9.66
CA SER A 97 7.67 -10.09 10.63
C SER A 97 6.75 -11.27 10.34
N PHE A 98 5.63 -11.04 9.62
CA PHE A 98 4.75 -12.09 9.13
C PHE A 98 5.35 -12.73 7.88
N ASP A 99 5.67 -11.94 6.86
CA ASP A 99 6.16 -12.43 5.57
C ASP A 99 7.44 -13.26 5.73
N VAL A 100 8.47 -12.74 6.41
CA VAL A 100 9.76 -13.45 6.51
C VAL A 100 9.66 -14.74 7.34
N ARG A 101 8.75 -14.78 8.31
CA ARG A 101 8.51 -16.00 9.08
C ARG A 101 7.71 -17.02 8.29
N LEU A 102 6.77 -16.58 7.47
CA LEU A 102 6.02 -17.49 6.60
C LEU A 102 6.94 -18.04 5.50
N PHE A 103 7.79 -17.20 4.92
CA PHE A 103 8.68 -17.56 3.83
C PHE A 103 9.99 -18.23 4.27
N HIS A 104 10.24 -18.35 5.58
CA HIS A 104 11.52 -18.81 6.13
C HIS A 104 12.73 -17.99 5.63
N LEU A 105 12.55 -16.68 5.47
CA LEU A 105 13.61 -15.75 5.12
C LEU A 105 14.24 -15.13 6.37
N GLU A 106 15.52 -14.79 6.27
CA GLU A 106 16.21 -14.10 7.35
C GLU A 106 15.66 -12.70 7.61
N TRP A 107 15.71 -12.28 8.87
CA TRP A 107 15.36 -10.92 9.28
C TRP A 107 16.53 -9.96 8.98
N ASN A 108 16.30 -8.97 8.12
CA ASN A 108 17.30 -7.95 7.81
C ASN A 108 17.37 -6.88 8.91
N GLY A 109 18.20 -7.11 9.92
CA GLY A 109 18.39 -6.17 11.04
C GLY A 109 18.97 -4.83 10.64
N ALA A 110 19.80 -4.77 9.58
CA ALA A 110 20.37 -3.53 9.08
C ALA A 110 19.32 -2.61 8.47
N MET A 111 18.29 -3.16 7.82
CA MET A 111 17.20 -2.39 7.22
C MET A 111 16.02 -2.15 8.17
N ALA A 112 15.62 -3.18 8.92
CA ALA A 112 14.40 -3.17 9.74
C ALA A 112 14.65 -2.81 11.20
N GLY A 113 15.89 -2.84 11.69
CA GLY A 113 16.21 -2.77 13.11
C GLY A 113 15.78 -4.07 13.82
N SER A 114 15.39 -3.98 15.09
CA SER A 114 14.94 -5.16 15.85
C SER A 114 13.54 -5.63 15.40
N PRO A 115 13.27 -6.95 15.40
CA PRO A 115 11.92 -7.48 15.19
C PRO A 115 10.89 -6.92 16.18
N PRO A 116 9.61 -6.81 15.80
CA PRO A 116 8.55 -6.42 16.73
C PRO A 116 8.51 -7.31 17.97
N ALA A 117 8.49 -6.69 19.15
CA ALA A 117 8.42 -7.42 20.41
C ALA A 117 7.14 -8.28 20.52
N PRO A 118 7.20 -9.50 21.07
CA PRO A 118 6.02 -10.36 21.23
C PRO A 118 4.86 -9.69 21.98
N GLN A 119 5.17 -8.88 23.00
CA GLN A 119 4.19 -8.13 23.79
C GLN A 119 3.45 -7.10 22.93
N LEU A 120 4.16 -6.43 22.01
CA LEU A 120 3.55 -5.50 21.06
C LEU A 120 2.58 -6.24 20.13
N ILE A 121 3.02 -7.35 19.53
CA ILE A 121 2.16 -8.16 18.64
C ILE A 121 0.91 -8.61 19.39
N SER A 122 1.06 -9.16 20.61
CA SER A 122 -0.05 -9.60 21.44
C SER A 122 -1.01 -8.47 21.79
N SER A 123 -0.49 -7.31 22.20
CA SER A 123 -1.31 -6.15 22.57
C SER A 123 -2.11 -5.57 21.40
N LEU A 124 -1.57 -5.60 20.18
CA LEU A 124 -2.24 -5.14 18.98
C LEU A 124 -3.24 -6.19 18.47
N SER A 125 -2.86 -7.47 18.52
CA SER A 125 -3.71 -8.60 18.12
C SER A 125 -5.02 -8.61 18.90
N ARG A 126 -4.98 -8.41 20.23
CA ARG A 126 -6.19 -8.30 21.08
C ARG A 126 -7.12 -7.13 20.73
N ARG A 127 -6.63 -6.12 20.00
CA ARG A 127 -7.42 -4.95 19.58
C ARG A 127 -8.02 -5.13 18.19
N PHE A 128 -7.83 -6.29 17.56
CA PHE A 128 -8.44 -6.58 16.27
C PHE A 128 -9.94 -6.80 16.45
N THR A 129 -10.72 -6.10 15.63
CA THR A 129 -12.19 -6.18 15.61
C THR A 129 -12.71 -6.38 14.17
N GLY A 130 -11.86 -6.93 13.29
CA GLY A 130 -12.24 -7.23 11.90
C GLY A 130 -12.80 -8.64 11.75
N ASP A 131 -13.13 -8.98 10.51
CA ASP A 131 -13.51 -10.34 10.14
C ASP A 131 -12.26 -11.24 10.08
N GLU A 132 -12.31 -12.38 10.79
CA GLU A 132 -11.25 -13.40 10.76
C GLU A 132 -11.14 -14.09 9.40
N ALA A 133 -12.23 -14.17 8.64
CA ALA A 133 -12.21 -14.76 7.31
C ALA A 133 -11.32 -13.96 6.34
N GLU A 134 -11.20 -12.65 6.53
CA GLU A 134 -10.30 -11.81 5.73
C GLU A 134 -8.80 -12.07 6.01
N LEU A 135 -8.47 -12.78 7.10
CA LEU A 135 -7.09 -13.10 7.47
C LEU A 135 -6.66 -14.49 7.00
N ARG A 136 -7.60 -15.30 6.50
CA ARG A 136 -7.32 -16.60 5.90
C ARG A 136 -6.91 -16.44 4.44
N ASP A 137 -6.06 -17.35 3.98
CA ASP A 137 -5.60 -17.41 2.59
C ASP A 137 -5.11 -16.04 2.09
N TYR A 138 -4.30 -15.38 2.92
CA TYR A 138 -3.73 -14.06 2.63
C TYR A 138 -2.92 -14.07 1.31
N TYR A 139 -2.21 -15.17 1.06
CA TYR A 139 -1.57 -15.49 -0.21
C TYR A 139 -2.39 -16.56 -0.94
N GLU A 140 -2.89 -16.17 -2.10
CA GLU A 140 -3.71 -16.99 -2.98
C GLU A 140 -2.84 -17.54 -4.11
N ILE A 141 -1.87 -18.36 -3.72
CA ILE A 141 -0.96 -19.02 -4.63
C ILE A 141 -1.43 -20.44 -4.90
N PRO A 142 -1.10 -21.01 -6.05
CA PRO A 142 -1.33 -22.41 -6.30
C PRO A 142 -0.20 -23.25 -5.68
N GLU A 143 -0.36 -24.56 -5.71
CA GLU A 143 0.66 -25.48 -5.20
C GLU A 143 1.91 -25.44 -6.08
N LEU A 144 3.03 -25.04 -5.47
CA LEU A 144 4.33 -24.82 -6.08
C LEU A 144 5.44 -25.40 -5.19
N PRO A 145 6.50 -25.97 -5.79
CA PRO A 145 7.64 -26.46 -5.03
C PRO A 145 8.40 -25.29 -4.39
N HIS A 146 8.95 -25.52 -3.20
CA HIS A 146 9.85 -24.57 -2.58
C HIS A 146 11.13 -24.41 -3.43
N PRO A 147 11.65 -23.18 -3.68
CA PRO A 147 11.25 -21.87 -3.14
C PRO A 147 10.34 -21.03 -4.06
N TYR A 148 9.76 -21.64 -5.11
CA TYR A 148 8.88 -20.92 -6.04
C TYR A 148 7.56 -20.49 -5.39
N ASP A 149 7.11 -21.17 -4.34
CA ASP A 149 6.00 -20.76 -3.51
C ASP A 149 6.21 -19.38 -2.87
N VAL A 150 7.42 -19.11 -2.35
CA VAL A 150 7.81 -17.79 -1.82
C VAL A 150 7.78 -16.73 -2.93
N LEU A 151 8.37 -17.03 -4.09
CA LEU A 151 8.40 -16.10 -5.22
C LEU A 151 6.99 -15.80 -5.75
N ALA A 152 6.08 -16.77 -5.72
CA ALA A 152 4.67 -16.57 -6.07
C ALA A 152 3.97 -15.60 -5.11
N CYS A 153 4.18 -15.73 -3.80
CA CYS A 153 3.65 -14.77 -2.82
C CYS A 153 4.20 -13.35 -3.04
N GLN A 154 5.47 -13.23 -3.42
CA GLN A 154 6.09 -11.95 -3.73
C GLN A 154 5.56 -11.37 -5.05
N GLN A 155 5.37 -12.19 -6.08
CA GLN A 155 4.71 -11.82 -7.33
C GLN A 155 3.30 -11.29 -7.06
N GLN A 156 2.48 -11.99 -6.27
CA GLN A 156 1.15 -11.49 -5.87
C GLN A 156 1.26 -10.11 -5.20
N ASN A 157 2.18 -9.93 -4.25
CA ASN A 157 2.41 -8.64 -3.59
C ASN A 157 2.79 -7.54 -4.58
N LEU A 158 3.80 -7.78 -5.41
CA LEU A 158 4.35 -6.80 -6.35
C LEU A 158 3.27 -6.36 -7.34
N GLY A 159 2.62 -7.34 -7.98
CA GLY A 159 1.61 -7.10 -9.01
C GLY A 159 0.38 -6.41 -8.45
N TRP A 160 -0.15 -6.89 -7.31
CA TRP A 160 -1.36 -6.29 -6.72
C TRP A 160 -1.07 -4.90 -6.21
N GLY A 161 0.07 -4.74 -5.54
CA GLY A 161 0.52 -3.44 -5.08
C GLY A 161 0.70 -2.44 -6.21
N ALA A 162 1.29 -2.83 -7.35
CA ALA A 162 1.46 -1.93 -8.50
C ALA A 162 0.11 -1.55 -9.11
N ARG A 163 -0.76 -2.53 -9.41
CA ARG A 163 -2.06 -2.31 -10.05
C ARG A 163 -2.94 -1.34 -9.25
N VAL A 164 -3.13 -1.60 -7.95
CA VAL A 164 -4.01 -0.77 -7.12
C VAL A 164 -3.46 0.65 -6.94
N ARG A 165 -2.14 0.80 -6.78
CA ARG A 165 -1.50 2.11 -6.58
C ARG A 165 -1.53 2.95 -7.85
N ARG A 166 -1.32 2.35 -9.01
CA ARG A 166 -1.46 3.02 -10.32
C ARG A 166 -2.88 3.55 -10.51
N ARG A 167 -3.89 2.72 -10.23
CA ARG A 167 -5.30 3.12 -10.33
C ARG A 167 -5.62 4.25 -9.36
N TYR A 168 -5.11 4.19 -8.13
CA TYR A 168 -5.28 5.24 -7.14
C TYR A 168 -4.61 6.54 -7.57
N ALA A 169 -3.37 6.50 -8.03
CA ALA A 169 -2.64 7.67 -8.55
C ALA A 169 -3.38 8.35 -9.69
N ARG A 170 -3.88 7.57 -10.66
CA ARG A 170 -4.71 8.09 -11.77
C ARG A 170 -6.00 8.74 -11.26
N THR A 171 -6.69 8.10 -10.32
CA THR A 171 -7.93 8.63 -9.74
C THR A 171 -7.70 9.97 -9.05
N VAL A 172 -6.65 10.07 -8.24
CA VAL A 172 -6.29 11.31 -7.54
C VAL A 172 -5.86 12.38 -8.53
N LEU A 173 -5.05 12.05 -9.54
CA LEU A 173 -4.64 12.99 -10.58
C LEU A 173 -5.85 13.53 -11.35
N THR A 174 -6.77 12.67 -11.78
CA THR A 174 -8.00 13.09 -12.46
C THR A 174 -8.83 14.00 -11.56
N ALA A 175 -9.00 13.66 -10.29
CA ALA A 175 -9.73 14.51 -9.34
C ALA A 175 -9.08 15.89 -9.16
N LEU A 176 -7.75 15.96 -9.08
CA LEU A 176 -7.01 17.22 -9.02
C LEU A 176 -7.20 18.06 -10.27
N LEU A 177 -7.03 17.47 -11.46
CA LEU A 177 -7.18 18.18 -12.73
C LEU A 177 -8.61 18.70 -12.91
N LEU A 178 -9.62 17.92 -12.52
CA LEU A 178 -11.02 18.36 -12.52
C LEU A 178 -11.24 19.51 -11.54
N TRP A 179 -10.70 19.42 -10.32
CA TRP A 179 -10.83 20.50 -9.32
C TRP A 179 -10.20 21.81 -9.80
N LEU A 180 -8.98 21.75 -10.32
CA LEU A 180 -8.26 22.91 -10.84
C LEU A 180 -8.97 23.48 -12.08
N GLY A 181 -9.37 22.62 -13.02
CA GLY A 181 -10.10 23.04 -14.22
C GLY A 181 -11.45 23.68 -13.91
N THR A 182 -12.18 23.16 -12.91
CA THR A 182 -13.46 23.71 -12.46
C THR A 182 -13.29 25.10 -11.86
N GLY A 183 -12.29 25.30 -11.00
CA GLY A 183 -11.98 26.61 -10.43
C GLY A 183 -11.68 27.63 -11.53
N LEU A 184 -10.86 27.25 -12.52
CA LEU A 184 -10.56 28.11 -13.66
C LEU A 184 -11.81 28.45 -14.49
N ALA A 185 -12.64 27.45 -14.80
CA ALA A 185 -13.87 27.65 -15.59
C ALA A 185 -14.84 28.60 -14.87
N ILE A 186 -15.03 28.43 -13.56
CA ILE A 186 -15.87 29.31 -12.75
C ILE A 186 -15.30 30.73 -12.71
N GLY A 187 -14.00 30.87 -12.44
CA GLY A 187 -13.33 32.18 -12.41
C GLY A 187 -13.49 32.96 -13.72
N LEU A 188 -13.35 32.29 -14.87
CA LEU A 188 -13.56 32.89 -16.18
C LEU A 188 -15.03 33.27 -16.41
N SER A 189 -15.96 32.36 -16.10
CA SER A 189 -17.40 32.58 -16.31
C SER A 189 -17.97 33.72 -15.46
N ALA A 190 -17.47 33.87 -14.22
CA ALA A 190 -17.86 34.91 -13.28
C ALA A 190 -17.02 36.19 -13.42
N ARG A 191 -16.08 36.24 -14.39
CA ARG A 191 -15.16 37.37 -14.62
C ARG A 191 -14.39 37.79 -13.36
N MET A 192 -14.01 36.82 -12.55
CA MET A 192 -13.27 37.05 -11.32
C MET A 192 -11.88 37.62 -11.64
N SER A 193 -11.37 38.51 -10.79
CA SER A 193 -9.95 38.85 -10.85
C SER A 193 -9.12 37.62 -10.48
N LEU A 194 -7.84 37.61 -10.91
CA LEU A 194 -6.91 36.55 -10.52
C LEU A 194 -6.81 36.44 -8.99
N LEU A 195 -6.79 37.57 -8.28
CA LEU A 195 -6.72 37.60 -6.82
C LEU A 195 -7.95 36.94 -6.19
N ASP A 196 -9.14 37.28 -6.67
CA ASP A 196 -10.40 36.71 -6.15
C ASP A 196 -10.43 35.20 -6.36
N LEU A 197 -10.04 34.72 -7.55
CA LEU A 197 -9.99 33.30 -7.85
C LEU A 197 -9.00 32.56 -6.94
N LEU A 198 -7.82 33.14 -6.69
CA LEU A 198 -6.84 32.57 -5.78
C LEU A 198 -7.39 32.49 -4.34
N LEU A 199 -7.93 33.59 -3.83
CA LEU A 199 -8.37 33.67 -2.43
C LEU A 199 -9.61 32.83 -2.13
N LEU A 200 -10.56 32.74 -3.09
CA LEU A 200 -11.82 32.02 -2.91
C LEU A 200 -11.72 30.53 -3.23
N TRP A 201 -10.88 30.13 -4.19
CA TRP A 201 -10.81 28.74 -4.64
C TRP A 201 -9.50 28.05 -4.26
N TYR A 202 -8.37 28.59 -4.72
CA TYR A 202 -7.10 27.85 -4.69
C TYR A 202 -6.41 27.88 -3.34
N VAL A 203 -6.44 29.00 -2.61
CA VAL A 203 -5.82 29.09 -1.28
C VAL A 203 -6.55 28.19 -0.26
N PRO A 204 -7.89 28.19 -0.15
CA PRO A 204 -8.62 27.25 0.72
C PRO A 204 -8.34 25.77 0.39
N SER A 205 -8.14 25.45 -0.88
CA SER A 205 -7.89 24.08 -1.35
C SER A 205 -6.41 23.70 -1.46
N LEU A 206 -5.48 24.59 -1.13
CA LEU A 206 -4.04 24.39 -1.34
C LEU A 206 -3.52 23.14 -0.63
N GLY A 207 -3.95 22.91 0.60
CA GLY A 207 -3.58 21.70 1.36
C GLY A 207 -4.07 20.40 0.70
N ALA A 208 -5.24 20.42 0.04
CA ALA A 208 -5.75 19.28 -0.71
C ALA A 208 -4.93 19.03 -1.98
N VAL A 209 -4.58 20.12 -2.69
CA VAL A 209 -3.77 20.05 -3.92
C VAL A 209 -2.38 19.51 -3.62
N MET A 210 -1.69 20.05 -2.61
CA MET A 210 -0.36 19.60 -2.20
C MET A 210 -0.36 18.11 -1.83
N MET A 211 -1.32 17.69 -1.01
CA MET A 211 -1.47 16.29 -0.62
C MET A 211 -1.75 15.39 -1.81
N GLY A 212 -2.62 15.80 -2.73
CA GLY A 212 -2.92 15.04 -3.92
C GLY A 212 -1.70 14.86 -4.84
N VAL A 213 -0.90 15.92 -5.02
CA VAL A 213 0.36 15.86 -5.79
C VAL A 213 1.35 14.91 -5.13
N GLU A 214 1.51 14.99 -3.81
CA GLU A 214 2.37 14.08 -3.05
C GLU A 214 1.91 12.62 -3.20
N VAL A 215 0.61 12.36 -3.08
CA VAL A 215 0.03 11.03 -3.31
C VAL A 215 0.36 10.55 -4.71
N CYS A 216 0.12 11.35 -5.75
CA CYS A 216 0.42 10.95 -7.13
C CYS A 216 1.90 10.59 -7.29
N ARG A 217 2.81 11.46 -6.85
CA ARG A 217 4.26 11.27 -6.96
C ARG A 217 4.71 10.00 -6.24
N THR A 218 4.28 9.81 -4.99
CA THR A 218 4.68 8.66 -4.17
C THR A 218 4.11 7.35 -4.69
N GLN A 219 2.85 7.32 -5.15
CA GLN A 219 2.27 6.12 -5.73
C GLN A 219 2.98 5.73 -7.03
N TRP A 220 3.26 6.68 -7.93
CA TRP A 220 3.96 6.39 -9.18
C TRP A 220 5.37 5.86 -8.96
N GLN A 221 6.10 6.40 -7.98
CA GLN A 221 7.41 5.88 -7.59
C GLN A 221 7.32 4.41 -7.14
N VAL A 222 6.36 4.07 -6.27
CA VAL A 222 6.18 2.68 -5.82
C VAL A 222 5.74 1.76 -6.95
N VAL A 223 4.91 2.24 -7.88
CA VAL A 223 4.51 1.46 -9.06
C VAL A 223 5.75 1.11 -9.89
N ALA A 224 6.57 2.10 -10.24
CA ALA A 224 7.78 1.89 -11.02
C ALA A 224 8.76 0.92 -10.33
N ASP A 225 8.97 1.07 -9.02
CA ASP A 225 9.83 0.16 -8.26
C ASP A 225 9.29 -1.28 -8.24
N ARG A 226 7.98 -1.45 -8.05
CA ARG A 226 7.36 -2.79 -8.00
C ARG A 226 7.36 -3.49 -9.36
N GLU A 227 7.13 -2.76 -10.44
CA GLU A 227 7.16 -3.33 -11.80
C GLU A 227 8.56 -3.72 -12.21
N ARG A 228 9.56 -2.86 -11.94
CA ARG A 228 10.96 -3.22 -12.16
C ARG A 228 11.36 -4.50 -11.42
N VAL A 229 10.96 -4.64 -10.15
CA VAL A 229 11.26 -5.86 -9.37
C VAL A 229 10.44 -7.05 -9.86
N MET A 230 9.22 -6.83 -10.36
CA MET A 230 8.43 -7.89 -10.98
C MET A 230 9.13 -8.48 -12.21
N GLU A 231 9.61 -7.64 -13.12
CA GLU A 231 10.32 -8.08 -14.33
C GLU A 231 11.56 -8.91 -13.97
N LEU A 232 12.32 -8.48 -12.94
CA LEU A 232 13.46 -9.23 -12.43
C LEU A 232 13.05 -10.58 -11.82
N LEU A 233 11.92 -10.63 -11.12
CA LEU A 233 11.38 -11.86 -10.53
C LEU A 233 10.95 -12.84 -11.62
N GLU A 234 10.20 -12.39 -12.61
CA GLU A 234 9.76 -13.22 -13.74
C GLU A 234 10.94 -13.78 -14.53
N ALA A 235 11.95 -12.94 -14.82
CA ALA A 235 13.18 -13.36 -15.47
C ALA A 235 13.95 -14.40 -14.64
N ARG A 236 14.03 -14.21 -13.31
CA ARG A 236 14.69 -15.15 -12.40
C ARG A 236 13.96 -16.49 -12.32
N VAL A 237 12.63 -16.47 -12.25
CA VAL A 237 11.82 -17.70 -12.24
C VAL A 237 11.99 -18.47 -13.54
N ALA A 238 11.96 -17.78 -14.69
CA ALA A 238 12.14 -18.43 -15.99
C ALA A 238 13.53 -19.05 -16.15
N ALA A 239 14.57 -18.36 -15.68
CA ALA A 239 15.94 -18.88 -15.69
C ALA A 239 16.15 -20.07 -14.73
N GLY A 240 15.33 -20.15 -13.67
CA GLY A 240 15.52 -21.11 -12.59
C GLY A 240 16.78 -20.83 -11.77
N GLY A 241 17.20 -21.83 -11.01
CA GLY A 241 18.39 -21.76 -10.18
C GLY A 241 18.33 -22.74 -9.03
N ASP A 242 19.44 -22.87 -8.30
CA ASP A 242 19.42 -23.61 -7.05
C ASP A 242 18.58 -22.89 -5.98
N THR A 243 18.11 -23.65 -5.00
CA THR A 243 17.24 -23.15 -3.93
C THR A 243 17.87 -22.00 -3.15
N ALA A 244 19.18 -22.04 -2.89
CA ALA A 244 19.87 -21.02 -2.09
C ALA A 244 19.92 -19.68 -2.81
N ALA A 245 20.24 -19.67 -4.11
CA ALA A 245 20.27 -18.49 -4.95
C ALA A 245 18.88 -17.87 -5.11
N LEU A 246 17.84 -18.69 -5.25
CA LEU A 246 16.45 -18.23 -5.33
C LEU A 246 15.96 -17.62 -4.01
N LEU A 247 16.30 -18.22 -2.86
CA LEU A 247 15.96 -17.66 -1.54
C LEU A 247 16.72 -16.37 -1.22
N LEU A 248 18.00 -16.28 -1.61
CA LEU A 248 18.77 -15.04 -1.50
C LEU A 248 18.13 -13.92 -2.31
N PHE A 249 17.69 -14.23 -3.55
CA PHE A 249 16.95 -13.29 -4.37
C PHE A 249 15.59 -12.93 -3.76
N ALA A 250 14.84 -13.90 -3.24
CA ALA A 250 13.57 -13.65 -2.54
C ALA A 250 13.76 -12.70 -1.35
N ARG A 251 14.84 -12.82 -0.58
CA ARG A 251 15.17 -11.86 0.50
C ARG A 251 15.40 -10.45 -0.04
N GLN A 252 16.11 -10.30 -1.16
CA GLN A 252 16.32 -9.00 -1.81
C GLN A 252 15.01 -8.38 -2.31
N VAL A 253 14.12 -9.19 -2.89
CA VAL A 253 12.77 -8.76 -3.29
C VAL A 253 11.97 -8.31 -2.07
N GLN A 254 12.02 -9.07 -0.98
CA GLN A 254 11.33 -8.74 0.27
C GLN A 254 11.84 -7.43 0.88
N ASP A 255 13.14 -7.16 0.82
CA ASP A 255 13.72 -5.88 1.26
C ASP A 255 13.13 -4.69 0.49
N VAL A 256 12.97 -4.81 -0.84
CA VAL A 256 12.33 -3.76 -1.65
C VAL A 256 10.85 -3.60 -1.28
N ILE A 257 10.13 -4.70 -1.10
CA ILE A 257 8.73 -4.68 -0.66
C ILE A 257 8.60 -3.98 0.69
N PHE A 258 9.45 -4.33 1.66
CA PHE A 258 9.47 -3.73 2.99
C PHE A 258 9.78 -2.23 2.94
N GLN A 259 10.81 -1.83 2.20
CA GLN A 259 11.19 -0.43 2.03
C GLN A 259 10.02 0.39 1.45
N SER A 260 9.32 -0.15 0.44
CA SER A 260 8.15 0.51 -0.16
C SER A 260 7.00 0.68 0.85
N ARG A 261 6.81 -0.27 1.77
CA ARG A 261 5.75 -0.22 2.80
C ARG A 261 6.04 0.78 3.92
N GLN A 262 7.32 1.05 4.20
CA GLN A 262 7.72 2.03 5.21
C GLN A 262 7.57 3.47 4.72
N ARG A 263 7.92 3.75 3.46
CA ARG A 263 8.12 5.12 2.97
C ARG A 263 6.87 5.81 2.44
N HIS A 264 5.86 5.06 2.01
CA HIS A 264 4.81 5.63 1.15
C HIS A 264 3.41 5.50 1.74
N THR A 265 2.62 6.57 1.53
CA THR A 265 1.20 6.62 1.89
C THR A 265 0.48 5.39 1.35
N ARG A 266 -0.28 4.75 2.24
CA ARG A 266 -1.02 3.54 1.89
C ARG A 266 -2.30 3.92 1.17
N VAL A 267 -2.69 3.10 0.20
CA VAL A 267 -3.98 3.24 -0.47
C VAL A 267 -5.09 3.10 0.58
N PRO A 268 -6.13 3.96 0.56
CA PRO A 268 -7.26 3.83 1.48
C PRO A 268 -7.97 2.48 1.34
N GLY A 269 -8.39 1.91 2.46
CA GLY A 269 -8.99 0.57 2.47
C GLY A 269 -10.29 0.47 1.67
N TRP A 270 -11.08 1.55 1.58
CA TRP A 270 -12.28 1.59 0.75
C TRP A 270 -11.94 1.49 -0.74
N PHE A 271 -10.86 2.14 -1.18
CA PHE A 271 -10.41 2.11 -2.57
C PHE A 271 -9.89 0.72 -2.91
N PHE A 272 -9.10 0.12 -2.03
CA PHE A 272 -8.64 -1.26 -2.20
C PHE A 272 -9.80 -2.25 -2.32
N ARG A 273 -10.78 -2.20 -1.40
CA ARG A 273 -11.94 -3.10 -1.42
C ARG A 273 -12.76 -3.01 -2.71
N ARG A 274 -12.88 -1.82 -3.31
CA ARG A 274 -13.66 -1.58 -4.54
C ARG A 274 -13.15 -2.38 -5.75
N PHE A 275 -11.85 -2.70 -5.77
CA PHE A 275 -11.22 -3.42 -6.88
C PHE A 275 -10.73 -4.83 -6.50
N LYS A 276 -10.80 -5.20 -5.21
CA LYS A 276 -10.23 -6.44 -4.69
C LYS A 276 -10.74 -7.68 -5.46
N SER A 277 -12.06 -7.78 -5.68
CA SER A 277 -12.66 -8.95 -6.33
C SER A 277 -12.26 -9.10 -7.79
N ALA A 278 -12.24 -8.02 -8.56
CA ALA A 278 -11.83 -8.05 -9.96
C ALA A 278 -10.33 -8.33 -10.09
N ASP A 279 -9.50 -7.64 -9.30
CA ASP A 279 -8.05 -7.84 -9.33
C ASP A 279 -7.67 -9.28 -8.94
N ARG A 280 -8.43 -9.92 -8.03
CA ARG A 280 -8.25 -11.33 -7.60
C ARG A 280 -8.30 -12.32 -8.77
N VAL A 281 -9.24 -12.15 -9.70
CA VAL A 281 -9.39 -13.03 -10.88
C VAL A 281 -8.15 -12.94 -11.78
N ASP A 282 -7.69 -11.72 -12.06
CA ASP A 282 -6.49 -11.49 -12.87
C ASP A 282 -5.22 -12.05 -12.20
N PHE A 283 -5.17 -12.09 -10.86
CA PHE A 283 -4.05 -12.72 -10.14
C PHE A 283 -4.08 -14.23 -10.23
N GLN A 284 -5.25 -14.85 -10.08
CA GLN A 284 -5.39 -16.29 -10.19
C GLN A 284 -4.96 -16.78 -11.58
N ALA A 285 -5.31 -16.04 -12.64
CA ALA A 285 -4.83 -16.32 -14.00
C ALA A 285 -3.29 -16.24 -14.09
N ALA A 286 -2.67 -15.15 -13.60
CA ALA A 286 -1.22 -14.98 -13.63
C ALA A 286 -0.47 -16.06 -12.82
N MET A 287 -1.06 -16.56 -11.74
CA MET A 287 -0.49 -17.65 -10.96
C MET A 287 -0.54 -19.01 -11.69
N HIS A 288 -1.54 -19.23 -12.54
CA HIS A 288 -1.61 -20.43 -13.37
C HIS A 288 -0.51 -20.44 -14.45
N ASP A 289 -0.24 -19.28 -15.04
CA ASP A 289 0.89 -19.11 -15.97
C ASP A 289 2.22 -19.39 -15.26
N LEU A 290 2.39 -18.89 -14.03
CA LEU A 290 3.57 -19.14 -13.20
C LEU A 290 3.78 -20.64 -12.95
N GLN A 291 2.72 -21.39 -12.60
CA GLN A 291 2.78 -22.85 -12.46
C GLN A 291 3.30 -23.52 -13.73
N THR A 292 2.83 -23.08 -14.89
CA THR A 292 3.25 -23.63 -16.19
C THR A 292 4.73 -23.36 -16.46
N VAL A 293 5.24 -22.17 -16.10
CA VAL A 293 6.67 -21.84 -16.22
C VAL A 293 7.50 -22.70 -15.27
N VAL A 294 7.13 -22.78 -13.99
CA VAL A 294 7.87 -23.55 -12.98
C VAL A 294 7.93 -25.03 -13.33
N ALA A 295 6.84 -25.60 -13.87
CA ALA A 295 6.79 -26.99 -14.32
C ALA A 295 7.73 -27.28 -15.49
N ARG A 296 8.09 -26.29 -16.31
CA ARG A 296 9.07 -26.43 -17.41
C ARG A 296 10.50 -26.29 -16.92
N THR A 297 10.72 -25.46 -15.90
CA THR A 297 12.05 -25.15 -15.37
C THR A 297 12.53 -26.19 -14.34
N THR A 298 11.61 -26.92 -13.71
CA THR A 298 11.94 -27.95 -12.73
C THR A 298 11.90 -29.33 -13.40
N PRO A 299 13.03 -30.08 -13.49
CA PRO A 299 12.99 -31.44 -14.02
C PRO A 299 12.09 -32.33 -13.15
N GLN A 300 11.21 -33.11 -13.78
CA GLN A 300 10.41 -34.13 -13.10
C GLN A 300 11.36 -35.11 -12.40
N PRO A 301 11.17 -35.41 -11.11
CA PRO A 301 11.91 -36.50 -10.48
C PRO A 301 11.46 -37.82 -11.13
N ASN A 302 12.42 -38.55 -11.72
CA ASN A 302 12.22 -39.95 -12.15
C ASN A 302 11.99 -40.85 -10.94
#